data_AF-A0A1F2RZI7-F1
#
_entry.id   AF-A0A1F2RZI7-F1
#
_cell.length_a   1.000
_cell.length_b   1.000
_cell.length_c   1.000
_cell.angle_alpha   90.00
_cell.angle_beta   90.00
_cell.angle_gamma   90.00
#
_symmetry.space_group_name_H-M   'P 1'
#
loop_
_entity.id
_entity.type
_entity.pdbx_description
1 polymer ?
#
loop_
_entity_poly.entity_id
_entity_poly.type
_entity_poly.pdbx_seq_one_letter_code
_entity_poly.pdbx_strand_id
1 'polypeptide(L)'
;MARSKRATPSLARRQFLQQSALAGAALVAAPVSVGAQPPQAGAATPAAQGPPVLTHAAESAAPADVQVLGEGERAGSDFMVDVFKSLGFAYVVANPGSSFRGLHESVVNHGGNRDPELITCCHEESAVAMAHGYFKVEGKPLAVLAHGTVGLQHASMAIYNAWCDRIPVYVILGNHADAAIRRGPEWYHGVQDAAAMVRDYTKWDDFPWSLTHFAESAVRAYQVAMTPPMAPVVIVLDGGLQEHPIPRSERLAIPRLSLPVPPQGERGAVEEAAKMLVAAQYPVLVADRMARTPNGMTLLVELAETLQAAVIDQGSRMNFPSRHPLNQTLRARAAVAEADVIVGLELADYWGTVNALRDQLHRSTRRVAKPTARLVSITTGDLYIRANYQDFRRLQEVDLAIAADAEATLPALIDAVKRLATADRRRVFEERGAALAQTSRAAGEAARVAATYAWEASPVTVARLSAELWAQVKTEDWSLVSSYYSNDQTNWPRRLWNF
;
A
#
# COMPACT_ATOMS: atom_id res chain seq x y z
N MET A 1 29.38 36.94 41.13
CA MET A 1 28.76 38.23 40.71
C MET A 1 28.87 38.29 39.19
N ALA A 2 27.87 38.52 38.34
CA ALA A 2 26.46 38.84 38.48
C ALA A 2 25.71 38.22 37.27
N ARG A 3 24.46 37.77 37.49
CA ARG A 3 23.56 37.23 36.46
C ARG A 3 22.91 38.36 35.68
N SER A 4 22.90 38.31 34.35
CA SER A 4 22.02 39.11 33.50
C SER A 4 21.02 38.19 32.81
N LYS A 5 19.72 38.40 33.08
CA LYS A 5 18.59 37.70 32.49
C LYS A 5 18.28 38.33 31.12
N ARG A 6 18.27 37.55 30.04
CA ARG A 6 17.56 37.90 28.80
C ARG A 6 16.30 37.05 28.69
N ALA A 7 15.17 37.73 28.59
CA ALA A 7 13.83 37.18 28.48
C ALA A 7 13.53 36.75 27.04
N THR A 8 12.83 35.63 26.91
CA THR A 8 12.27 35.08 25.67
C THR A 8 10.88 35.69 25.44
N PRO A 9 10.53 36.22 24.26
CA PRO A 9 9.15 36.59 23.96
C PRO A 9 8.41 35.40 23.34
N SER A 10 7.46 34.85 24.10
CA SER A 10 6.39 33.99 23.59
C SER A 10 5.18 34.85 23.19
N LEU A 11 4.40 34.37 22.21
CA LEU A 11 3.03 34.80 21.82
C LEU A 11 2.92 35.94 20.80
N ALA A 12 3.00 35.60 19.50
CA ALA A 12 2.55 36.46 18.41
C ALA A 12 1.83 35.69 17.27
N ARG A 13 1.20 34.53 17.56
CA ARG A 13 0.48 33.74 16.55
C ARG A 13 -1.04 33.98 16.53
N ARG A 14 -1.61 34.53 17.61
CA ARG A 14 -3.07 34.78 17.74
C ARG A 14 -3.55 36.10 17.13
N GLN A 15 -2.68 37.09 16.94
CA GLN A 15 -3.08 38.40 16.40
C GLN A 15 -3.17 38.44 14.87
N PHE A 16 -2.55 37.49 14.16
CA PHE A 16 -2.57 37.46 12.70
C PHE A 16 -3.93 37.01 12.12
N LEU A 17 -4.66 36.13 12.81
CA LEU A 17 -5.93 35.58 12.30
C LEU A 17 -7.16 36.47 12.57
N GLN A 18 -7.03 37.54 13.35
CA GLN A 18 -8.15 38.45 13.64
C GLN A 18 -8.31 39.59 12.62
N GLN A 19 -7.34 39.84 11.75
CA GLN A 19 -7.37 40.99 10.83
C GLN A 19 -7.93 40.68 9.43
N SER A 20 -8.26 39.43 9.12
CA SER A 20 -8.73 39.03 7.78
C SER A 20 -10.25 38.88 7.62
N ALA A 21 -11.07 39.26 8.61
CA ALA A 21 -12.53 39.05 8.60
C ALA A 21 -13.39 40.31 8.41
N LEU A 22 -12.82 41.44 7.97
CA LEU A 22 -13.59 42.67 7.72
C LEU A 22 -13.18 43.33 6.40
N ALA A 23 -13.67 42.79 5.28
CA ALA A 23 -13.79 43.53 4.02
C ALA A 23 -14.87 42.89 3.16
N GLY A 24 -16.07 43.48 3.14
CA GLY A 24 -17.06 43.15 2.13
C GLY A 24 -18.51 43.40 2.52
N ALA A 25 -18.92 44.67 2.64
CA ALA A 25 -20.32 45.06 2.44
C ALA A 25 -20.47 46.59 2.35
N ALA A 26 -20.57 47.14 1.13
CA ALA A 26 -21.23 48.42 0.89
C ALA A 26 -21.55 48.60 -0.60
N LEU A 27 -22.75 48.20 -1.02
CA LEU A 27 -23.42 48.78 -2.19
C LEU A 27 -24.87 49.07 -1.79
N VAL A 28 -25.16 50.36 -1.62
CA VAL A 28 -26.49 50.91 -1.34
C VAL A 28 -27.18 51.14 -2.67
N ALA A 29 -28.30 50.45 -2.91
CA ALA A 29 -29.25 50.80 -3.97
C ALA A 29 -30.50 51.40 -3.34
N ALA A 30 -30.95 52.55 -3.85
CA ALA A 30 -32.14 53.27 -3.39
C ALA A 30 -33.43 52.50 -3.72
N PRO A 31 -34.49 52.59 -2.89
CA PRO A 31 -35.73 51.86 -3.13
C PRO A 31 -36.60 52.56 -4.17
N VAL A 32 -37.19 51.75 -5.06
CA VAL A 32 -38.31 52.14 -5.92
C VAL A 32 -39.60 51.90 -5.13
N SER A 33 -40.39 52.95 -4.93
CA SER A 33 -41.70 52.85 -4.27
C SER A 33 -42.75 52.32 -5.25
N VAL A 34 -43.21 51.09 -5.03
CA VAL A 34 -44.41 50.54 -5.67
C VAL A 34 -45.49 50.41 -4.60
N GLY A 35 -46.61 51.10 -4.80
CA GLY A 35 -47.77 51.03 -3.92
C GLY A 35 -48.45 49.67 -4.01
N ALA A 36 -48.67 49.04 -2.85
CA ALA A 36 -49.51 47.86 -2.70
C ALA A 36 -50.46 48.05 -1.51
N GLN A 37 -51.71 47.60 -1.70
CA GLN A 37 -52.87 47.79 -0.83
C GLN A 37 -52.66 47.27 0.61
N PRO A 38 -53.37 47.83 1.61
CA PRO A 38 -53.29 47.36 2.99
C PRO A 38 -53.86 45.94 3.12
N PRO A 39 -53.10 44.97 3.69
CA PRO A 39 -53.66 43.69 4.09
C PRO A 39 -54.54 43.86 5.33
N GLN A 40 -55.67 43.18 5.32
CA GLN A 40 -56.60 43.06 6.44
C GLN A 40 -55.89 42.52 7.68
N ALA A 41 -56.26 43.04 8.85
CA ALA A 41 -55.79 42.59 10.16
C ALA A 41 -56.22 41.14 10.43
N GLY A 42 -55.38 40.19 10.02
CA GLY A 42 -55.39 38.82 10.52
C GLY A 42 -54.70 38.78 11.88
N ALA A 43 -55.28 38.04 12.83
CA ALA A 43 -54.74 37.88 14.17
C ALA A 43 -53.25 37.49 14.13
N ALA A 44 -52.42 38.19 14.90
CA ALA A 44 -51.00 37.92 14.99
C ALA A 44 -50.76 36.48 15.44
N THR A 45 -50.24 35.65 14.54
CA THR A 45 -49.62 34.38 14.91
C THR A 45 -48.44 34.71 15.82
N PRO A 46 -48.25 34.03 16.97
CA PRO A 46 -47.07 34.25 17.80
C PRO A 46 -45.83 34.12 16.92
N ALA A 47 -44.93 35.12 16.98
CA ALA A 47 -43.67 35.04 16.28
C ALA A 47 -43.02 33.71 16.65
N ALA A 48 -42.72 32.88 15.65
CA ALA A 48 -42.02 31.62 15.87
C ALA A 48 -40.76 31.96 16.68
N GLN A 49 -40.69 31.43 17.90
CA GLN A 49 -39.51 31.58 18.74
C GLN A 49 -38.33 31.09 17.89
N GLY A 50 -37.37 31.99 17.63
CA GLY A 50 -36.12 31.59 16.98
C GLY A 50 -35.52 30.41 17.74
N PRO A 51 -34.75 29.54 17.06
CA PRO A 51 -34.15 28.38 17.72
C PRO A 51 -33.47 28.85 19.01
N PRO A 52 -33.78 28.24 20.17
CA PRO A 52 -33.26 28.70 21.44
C PRO A 52 -31.74 28.73 21.36
N VAL A 53 -31.14 29.87 21.75
CA VAL A 53 -29.69 29.94 21.92
C VAL A 53 -29.36 28.94 23.04
N LEU A 54 -28.78 27.80 22.65
CA LEU A 54 -28.37 26.78 23.60
C LEU A 54 -27.35 27.43 24.53
N THR A 55 -27.64 27.42 25.82
CA THR A 55 -26.65 27.84 26.82
C THR A 55 -25.52 26.82 26.81
N HIS A 56 -24.30 27.21 27.19
CA HIS A 56 -23.19 26.26 27.35
C HIS A 56 -23.57 25.07 28.25
N ALA A 57 -24.43 25.28 29.26
CA ALA A 57 -24.97 24.22 30.12
C ALA A 57 -25.91 23.27 29.37
N ALA A 58 -26.73 23.79 28.44
CA ALA A 58 -27.59 22.98 27.58
C ALA A 58 -26.80 22.22 26.51
N GLU A 59 -25.73 22.81 25.96
CA GLU A 59 -24.79 22.13 25.04
C GLU A 59 -23.96 21.05 25.74
N SER A 60 -23.70 21.23 27.04
CA SER A 60 -22.94 20.28 27.88
C SER A 60 -23.83 19.24 28.56
N ALA A 61 -25.16 19.35 28.46
CA ALA A 61 -26.07 18.41 29.05
C ALA A 61 -26.02 17.08 28.30
N ALA A 62 -25.90 15.97 29.03
CA ALA A 62 -26.04 14.65 28.44
C ALA A 62 -27.41 14.53 27.75
N PRO A 63 -27.52 13.88 26.58
CA PRO A 63 -28.79 13.69 25.91
C PRO A 63 -29.82 13.04 26.85
N ALA A 64 -31.06 13.52 26.82
CA ALA A 64 -32.08 13.16 27.81
C ALA A 64 -32.49 11.67 27.78
N ASP A 65 -32.27 10.98 26.65
CA ASP A 65 -32.64 9.57 26.45
C ASP A 65 -31.49 8.78 25.81
N VAL A 66 -30.47 8.43 26.60
CA VAL A 66 -29.42 7.49 26.17
C VAL A 66 -29.75 6.11 26.72
N GLN A 67 -30.09 5.17 25.84
CA GLN A 67 -30.08 3.75 26.19
C GLN A 67 -28.63 3.27 26.23
N VAL A 68 -28.13 3.03 27.43
CA VAL A 68 -26.82 2.43 27.66
C VAL A 68 -27.05 0.92 27.81
N LEU A 69 -26.21 0.11 27.14
CA LEU A 69 -26.22 -1.33 27.34
C LEU A 69 -26.02 -1.65 28.83
N GLY A 70 -26.77 -2.61 29.35
CA GLY A 70 -26.75 -2.94 30.77
C GLY A 70 -25.41 -3.54 31.22
N GLU A 71 -25.15 -3.56 32.53
CA GLU A 71 -23.97 -4.22 33.08
C GLU A 71 -23.90 -5.69 32.63
N GLY A 72 -22.80 -6.06 31.94
CA GLY A 72 -22.57 -7.41 31.43
C GLY A 72 -23.17 -7.70 30.06
N GLU A 73 -23.83 -6.73 29.41
CA GLU A 73 -24.19 -6.82 27.99
C GLU A 73 -23.03 -6.35 27.12
N ARG A 74 -22.80 -7.05 26.01
CA ARG A 74 -21.73 -6.73 25.05
C ARG A 74 -22.35 -6.32 23.73
N ALA A 75 -21.82 -5.27 23.10
CA ALA A 75 -22.20 -4.91 21.74
C ALA A 75 -21.58 -5.91 20.75
N GLY A 76 -22.18 -6.09 19.57
CA GLY A 76 -21.60 -6.91 18.51
C GLY A 76 -20.18 -6.49 18.15
N SER A 77 -19.90 -5.18 18.16
CA SER A 77 -18.56 -4.61 17.94
C SER A 77 -17.52 -5.04 18.97
N ASP A 78 -17.90 -5.39 20.21
CA ASP A 78 -16.95 -5.90 21.21
C ASP A 78 -16.40 -7.27 20.78
N PHE A 79 -17.27 -8.13 20.23
CA PHE A 79 -16.84 -9.40 19.65
C PHE A 79 -16.01 -9.19 18.38
N MET A 80 -16.34 -8.17 17.57
CA MET A 80 -15.52 -7.85 16.40
C MET A 80 -14.09 -7.42 16.77
N VAL A 81 -13.94 -6.69 17.87
CA VAL A 81 -12.62 -6.35 18.43
C VAL A 81 -11.88 -7.60 18.92
N ASP A 82 -12.57 -8.58 19.53
CA ASP A 82 -11.96 -9.87 19.90
C ASP A 82 -11.47 -10.63 18.66
N VAL A 83 -12.19 -10.55 17.54
CA VAL A 83 -11.74 -11.11 16.25
C VAL A 83 -10.49 -10.39 15.76
N PHE A 84 -10.42 -9.05 15.80
CA PHE A 84 -9.21 -8.32 15.42
C PHE A 84 -8.01 -8.67 16.30
N LYS A 85 -8.22 -8.83 17.61
CA LYS A 85 -7.22 -9.34 18.57
C LYS A 85 -6.70 -10.71 18.13
N SER A 86 -7.59 -11.63 17.78
CA SER A 86 -7.22 -12.98 17.35
C SER A 86 -6.41 -13.02 16.04
N LEU A 87 -6.64 -12.04 15.15
CA LEU A 87 -5.90 -11.89 13.89
C LEU A 87 -4.55 -11.20 14.08
N GLY A 88 -4.27 -10.67 15.28
CA GLY A 88 -2.99 -10.06 15.62
C GLY A 88 -2.81 -8.66 15.03
N PHE A 89 -3.90 -7.91 14.79
CA PHE A 89 -3.79 -6.51 14.41
C PHE A 89 -3.22 -5.69 15.56
N ALA A 90 -2.04 -5.10 15.35
CA ALA A 90 -1.43 -4.17 16.30
C ALA A 90 -2.08 -2.78 16.24
N TYR A 91 -2.52 -2.37 15.05
CA TYR A 91 -3.11 -1.07 14.78
C TYR A 91 -4.33 -1.18 13.89
N VAL A 92 -5.24 -0.24 14.09
CA VAL A 92 -6.34 0.05 13.19
C VAL A 92 -6.31 1.55 12.88
N VAL A 93 -6.39 1.91 11.60
CA VAL A 93 -6.36 3.32 11.16
C VAL A 93 -7.71 3.72 10.63
N ALA A 94 -8.13 4.96 10.90
CA ALA A 94 -9.42 5.46 10.43
C ALA A 94 -9.40 6.97 10.28
N ASN A 95 -10.06 7.49 9.24
CA ASN A 95 -10.72 8.79 9.35
C ASN A 95 -12.08 8.53 10.02
N PRO A 96 -12.32 9.00 11.26
CA PRO A 96 -13.52 8.62 12.02
C PRO A 96 -14.82 8.86 11.26
N GLY A 97 -15.71 7.87 11.25
CA GLY A 97 -16.94 7.87 10.46
C GLY A 97 -18.11 7.28 11.24
N SER A 98 -19.32 7.79 10.95
CA SER A 98 -20.52 7.39 11.68
C SER A 98 -20.95 5.95 11.40
N SER A 99 -20.59 5.38 10.24
CA SER A 99 -21.05 4.05 9.82
C SER A 99 -20.31 2.89 10.49
N PHE A 100 -19.22 3.17 11.21
CA PHE A 100 -18.48 2.19 12.01
C PHE A 100 -18.31 2.63 13.47
N ARG A 101 -19.19 3.52 13.96
CA ARG A 101 -19.06 4.13 15.30
C ARG A 101 -19.06 3.11 16.43
N GLY A 102 -19.83 2.01 16.31
CA GLY A 102 -19.81 0.93 17.31
C GLY A 102 -18.43 0.28 17.43
N LEU A 103 -17.77 0.04 16.29
CA LEU A 103 -16.41 -0.50 16.28
C LEU A 103 -15.39 0.50 16.84
N HIS A 104 -15.52 1.79 16.55
CA HIS A 104 -14.69 2.83 17.16
C HIS A 104 -14.83 2.83 18.69
N GLU A 105 -16.05 2.87 19.19
CA GLU A 105 -16.37 2.81 20.62
C GLU A 105 -15.76 1.55 21.27
N SER A 106 -15.98 0.38 20.67
CA SER A 106 -15.47 -0.89 21.20
C SER A 106 -13.95 -0.99 21.17
N VAL A 107 -13.24 -0.42 20.18
CA VAL A 107 -11.76 -0.42 20.20
C VAL A 107 -11.24 0.35 21.42
N VAL A 108 -11.85 1.48 21.75
CA VAL A 108 -11.43 2.33 22.87
C VAL A 108 -11.88 1.73 24.21
N ASN A 109 -13.17 1.43 24.36
CA ASN A 109 -13.78 1.14 25.66
C ASN A 109 -13.74 -0.35 26.03
N HIS A 110 -14.01 -1.26 25.10
CA HIS A 110 -13.86 -2.71 25.33
C HIS A 110 -12.42 -3.18 25.08
N GLY A 111 -11.80 -2.65 24.02
CA GLY A 111 -10.47 -3.00 23.59
C GLY A 111 -9.36 -2.41 24.46
N GLY A 112 -9.62 -1.29 25.14
CA GLY A 112 -8.64 -0.52 25.90
C GLY A 112 -7.68 0.28 25.02
N ASN A 113 -8.06 0.55 23.76
CA ASN A 113 -7.24 1.15 22.72
C ASN A 113 -5.86 0.47 22.56
N ARG A 114 -5.85 -0.86 22.65
CA ARG A 114 -4.65 -1.67 22.58
C ARG A 114 -4.95 -3.00 21.91
N ASP A 115 -4.04 -3.42 21.03
CA ASP A 115 -4.11 -4.69 20.31
C ASP A 115 -5.50 -4.89 19.65
N PRO A 116 -6.01 -3.99 18.78
CA PRO A 116 -5.30 -2.91 18.12
C PRO A 116 -5.42 -1.53 18.81
N GLU A 117 -4.39 -0.69 18.65
CA GLU A 117 -4.47 0.76 18.91
C GLU A 117 -5.15 1.46 17.72
N LEU A 118 -6.11 2.36 17.99
CA LEU A 118 -6.74 3.21 17.00
C LEU A 118 -5.87 4.43 16.70
N ILE A 119 -5.48 4.57 15.43
CA ILE A 119 -4.79 5.74 14.90
C ILE A 119 -5.75 6.53 14.03
N THR A 120 -6.04 7.76 14.44
CA THR A 120 -6.90 8.68 13.66
C THR A 120 -6.10 9.34 12.53
N CYS A 121 -6.64 9.29 11.32
CA CYS A 121 -6.10 9.92 10.13
C CYS A 121 -6.97 11.11 9.70
N CYS A 122 -6.38 12.08 8.99
CA CYS A 122 -7.13 13.24 8.48
C CYS A 122 -7.90 12.96 7.18
N HIS A 123 -7.67 11.81 6.53
CA HIS A 123 -8.29 11.43 5.25
C HIS A 123 -8.19 9.93 5.01
N GLU A 124 -9.19 9.30 4.39
CA GLU A 124 -9.24 7.86 4.13
C GLU A 124 -8.10 7.39 3.22
N GLU A 125 -7.74 8.17 2.20
CA GLU A 125 -6.59 7.89 1.34
C GLU A 125 -5.28 7.76 2.16
N SER A 126 -5.08 8.66 3.14
CA SER A 126 -3.90 8.61 4.01
C SER A 126 -3.92 7.40 4.94
N ALA A 127 -5.10 6.99 5.39
CA ALA A 127 -5.27 5.80 6.22
C ALA A 127 -4.87 4.52 5.44
N VAL A 128 -5.34 4.40 4.19
CA VAL A 128 -4.94 3.29 3.32
C VAL A 128 -3.45 3.37 2.95
N ALA A 129 -2.90 4.55 2.67
CA ALA A 129 -1.47 4.72 2.40
C ALA A 129 -0.59 4.34 3.60
N MET A 130 -1.04 4.62 4.82
CA MET A 130 -0.38 4.15 6.05
C MET A 130 -0.39 2.62 6.14
N ALA A 131 -1.54 1.98 5.87
CA ALA A 131 -1.61 0.51 5.84
C ALA A 131 -0.69 -0.11 4.78
N HIS A 132 -0.62 0.53 3.61
CA HIS A 132 0.27 0.14 2.51
C HIS A 132 1.74 0.20 2.94
N GLY A 133 2.18 1.32 3.53
CA GLY A 133 3.54 1.49 4.03
C GLY A 133 3.87 0.56 5.20
N TYR A 134 2.95 0.42 6.16
CA TYR A 134 3.11 -0.45 7.32
C TYR A 134 3.40 -1.89 6.91
N PHE A 135 2.62 -2.45 5.96
CA PHE A 135 2.86 -3.80 5.47
C PHE A 135 4.25 -3.97 4.87
N LYS A 136 4.75 -2.97 4.13
CA LYS A 136 6.10 -3.05 3.52
C LYS A 136 7.23 -3.08 4.55
N VAL A 137 7.00 -2.52 5.73
CA VAL A 137 7.99 -2.46 6.81
C VAL A 137 7.86 -3.66 7.73
N GLU A 138 6.65 -3.95 8.21
CA GLU A 138 6.38 -4.96 9.24
C GLU A 138 6.07 -6.35 8.66
N GLY A 139 5.63 -6.44 7.40
CA GLY A 139 5.18 -7.69 6.79
C GLY A 139 3.83 -8.20 7.31
N LYS A 140 3.10 -7.38 8.09
CA LYS A 140 1.77 -7.70 8.63
C LYS A 140 0.71 -6.72 8.09
N PRO A 141 -0.51 -7.18 7.79
CA PRO A 141 -1.60 -6.30 7.40
C PRO A 141 -1.95 -5.30 8.50
N LEU A 142 -2.45 -4.15 8.09
CA LEU A 142 -3.04 -3.15 8.97
C LEU A 142 -4.52 -2.99 8.59
N ALA A 143 -5.40 -2.94 9.58
CA ALA A 143 -6.83 -2.77 9.38
C ALA A 143 -7.18 -1.28 9.14
N VAL A 144 -7.93 -1.00 8.09
CA VAL A 144 -8.42 0.34 7.76
C VAL A 144 -9.92 0.39 7.95
N LEU A 145 -10.41 1.25 8.84
CA LEU A 145 -11.85 1.53 8.94
C LEU A 145 -12.18 2.68 7.99
N ALA A 146 -13.07 2.42 7.04
CA ALA A 146 -13.55 3.42 6.09
C ALA A 146 -15.04 3.70 6.34
N HIS A 147 -15.40 4.99 6.27
CA HIS A 147 -16.80 5.42 6.27
C HIS A 147 -17.44 5.01 4.95
N GLY A 148 -18.75 4.74 4.95
CA GLY A 148 -19.48 4.06 3.88
C GLY A 148 -19.19 4.50 2.44
N THR A 149 -20.17 5.05 1.73
CA THR A 149 -19.96 5.30 0.28
C THR A 149 -18.89 6.35 0.03
N VAL A 150 -18.97 7.51 0.70
CA VAL A 150 -18.06 8.64 0.46
C VAL A 150 -16.65 8.36 0.99
N GLY A 151 -16.52 7.70 2.14
CA GLY A 151 -15.20 7.33 2.66
C GLY A 151 -14.51 6.29 1.77
N LEU A 152 -15.26 5.31 1.24
CA LEU A 152 -14.70 4.39 0.25
C LEU A 152 -14.29 5.10 -1.05
N GLN A 153 -15.01 6.14 -1.48
CA GLN A 153 -14.62 6.94 -2.66
C GLN A 153 -13.27 7.64 -2.40
N HIS A 154 -13.09 8.23 -1.22
CA HIS A 154 -11.81 8.82 -0.81
C HIS A 154 -10.69 7.78 -0.63
N ALA A 155 -11.01 6.57 -0.16
CA ALA A 155 -10.05 5.47 0.01
C ALA A 155 -9.62 4.82 -1.33
N SER A 156 -10.49 4.85 -2.34
CA SER A 156 -10.40 4.06 -3.58
C SER A 156 -9.05 4.22 -4.30
N MET A 157 -8.52 5.43 -4.42
CA MET A 157 -7.24 5.68 -5.11
C MET A 157 -6.07 4.96 -4.42
N ALA A 158 -6.01 5.00 -3.10
CA ALA A 158 -4.97 4.33 -2.34
C ALA A 158 -5.17 2.80 -2.31
N ILE A 159 -6.43 2.31 -2.31
CA ILE A 159 -6.72 0.87 -2.47
C ILE A 159 -6.21 0.39 -3.83
N TYR A 160 -6.44 1.16 -4.90
CA TYR A 160 -5.94 0.86 -6.24
C TYR A 160 -4.41 0.82 -6.29
N ASN A 161 -3.73 1.76 -5.62
CA ASN A 161 -2.27 1.75 -5.52
C ASN A 161 -1.74 0.52 -4.77
N ALA A 162 -2.37 0.14 -3.65
CA ALA A 162 -2.02 -1.08 -2.92
C ALA A 162 -2.25 -2.34 -3.76
N TRP A 163 -3.29 -2.37 -4.58
CA TRP A 163 -3.56 -3.46 -5.53
C TRP A 163 -2.50 -3.55 -6.63
N CYS A 164 -2.16 -2.42 -7.27
CA CYS A 164 -1.08 -2.34 -8.26
C CYS A 164 0.27 -2.82 -7.70
N ASP A 165 0.50 -2.58 -6.41
CA ASP A 165 1.73 -2.94 -5.74
C ASP A 165 1.70 -4.32 -5.08
N ARG A 166 0.55 -5.02 -5.10
CA ARG A 166 0.35 -6.32 -4.44
C ARG A 166 0.56 -6.29 -2.93
N ILE A 167 -0.10 -5.35 -2.28
CA ILE A 167 -0.03 -5.14 -0.83
C ILE A 167 -1.39 -5.46 -0.19
N PRO A 168 -1.42 -6.29 0.87
CA PRO A 168 -2.64 -6.72 1.52
C PRO A 168 -3.14 -5.67 2.53
N VAL A 169 -3.82 -4.64 2.01
CA VAL A 169 -4.58 -3.72 2.87
C VAL A 169 -5.90 -4.39 3.27
N TYR A 170 -6.22 -4.36 4.56
CA TYR A 170 -7.42 -4.99 5.11
C TYR A 170 -8.48 -3.92 5.41
N VAL A 171 -9.44 -3.73 4.50
CA VAL A 171 -10.45 -2.68 4.62
C VAL A 171 -11.70 -3.22 5.31
N ILE A 172 -12.11 -2.52 6.36
CA ILE A 172 -13.39 -2.68 7.03
C ILE A 172 -14.24 -1.46 6.66
N LEU A 173 -15.37 -1.70 6.01
CA LEU A 173 -16.21 -0.64 5.45
C LEU A 173 -17.56 -0.59 6.16
N GLY A 174 -17.83 0.47 6.91
CA GLY A 174 -19.12 0.61 7.59
C GLY A 174 -20.26 0.98 6.61
N ASN A 175 -21.41 0.33 6.72
CA ASN A 175 -22.61 0.56 5.90
C ASN A 175 -23.88 0.46 6.77
N HIS A 176 -25.03 0.87 6.24
CA HIS A 176 -26.35 0.66 6.85
C HIS A 176 -27.28 0.04 5.80
N ALA A 177 -27.39 -1.28 5.78
CA ALA A 177 -28.12 -1.99 4.73
C ALA A 177 -29.64 -1.94 4.91
N ASP A 178 -30.12 -2.08 6.15
CA ASP A 178 -31.56 -2.05 6.42
C ASP A 178 -32.12 -0.63 6.30
N ALA A 179 -32.85 -0.38 5.21
CA ALA A 179 -33.47 0.91 4.93
C ALA A 179 -34.56 1.29 5.96
N ALA A 180 -35.17 0.32 6.65
CA ALA A 180 -36.24 0.59 7.61
C ALA A 180 -35.78 1.36 8.84
N ILE A 181 -34.48 1.27 9.18
CA ILE A 181 -33.89 1.84 10.41
C ILE A 181 -32.88 2.96 10.14
N ARG A 182 -32.70 3.38 8.88
CA ARG A 182 -31.75 4.45 8.50
C ARG A 182 -32.15 5.81 9.07
N ARG A 183 -31.18 6.47 9.70
CA ARG A 183 -31.24 7.89 10.08
C ARG A 183 -31.03 8.79 8.86
N GLY A 184 -31.40 10.07 8.96
CA GLY A 184 -31.35 11.03 7.85
C GLY A 184 -30.07 10.97 6.99
N PRO A 185 -28.87 11.17 7.56
CA PRO A 185 -27.62 11.09 6.79
C PRO A 185 -27.31 9.68 6.22
N GLU A 186 -27.77 8.62 6.88
CA GLU A 186 -27.53 7.23 6.49
C GLU A 186 -28.24 6.87 5.17
N TRP A 187 -29.30 7.59 4.79
CA TRP A 187 -29.94 7.45 3.47
C TRP A 187 -29.02 7.84 2.31
N TYR A 188 -28.21 8.88 2.49
CA TYR A 188 -27.27 9.35 1.47
C TYR A 188 -25.96 8.55 1.46
N HIS A 189 -25.61 7.93 2.59
CA HIS A 189 -24.32 7.26 2.79
C HIS A 189 -24.40 5.72 2.84
N GLY A 190 -25.60 5.15 2.79
CA GLY A 190 -25.85 3.71 2.76
C GLY A 190 -26.16 3.19 1.36
N VAL A 191 -25.50 2.11 0.95
CA VAL A 191 -25.59 1.52 -0.40
C VAL A 191 -25.91 0.02 -0.35
N GLN A 192 -26.49 -0.50 -1.43
CA GLN A 192 -26.86 -1.91 -1.54
C GLN A 192 -25.63 -2.81 -1.69
N ASP A 193 -24.69 -2.42 -2.55
CA ASP A 193 -23.42 -3.11 -2.77
C ASP A 193 -22.29 -2.10 -2.61
N ALA A 194 -21.71 -2.05 -1.41
CA ALA A 194 -20.67 -1.09 -1.08
C ALA A 194 -19.33 -1.42 -1.75
N ALA A 195 -18.99 -2.71 -1.83
CA ALA A 195 -17.72 -3.15 -2.38
C ALA A 195 -17.65 -3.06 -3.91
N ALA A 196 -18.79 -2.97 -4.61
CA ALA A 196 -18.85 -2.88 -6.08
C ALA A 196 -17.88 -1.84 -6.68
N MET A 197 -17.71 -0.70 -6.01
CA MET A 197 -16.84 0.38 -6.47
C MET A 197 -15.35 0.02 -6.51
N VAL A 198 -14.92 -0.94 -5.68
CA VAL A 198 -13.52 -1.34 -5.51
C VAL A 198 -13.27 -2.82 -5.85
N ARG A 199 -14.32 -3.59 -6.16
CA ARG A 199 -14.26 -5.05 -6.34
C ARG A 199 -13.23 -5.49 -7.40
N ASP A 200 -13.11 -4.74 -8.49
CA ASP A 200 -12.21 -5.10 -9.58
C ASP A 200 -10.71 -4.90 -9.27
N TYR A 201 -10.38 -4.15 -8.22
CA TYR A 201 -9.02 -3.92 -7.73
C TYR A 201 -8.89 -4.25 -6.23
N THR A 202 -9.69 -5.20 -5.77
CA THR A 202 -9.52 -5.90 -4.50
C THR A 202 -9.43 -7.39 -4.80
N LYS A 203 -8.91 -8.21 -3.88
CA LYS A 203 -8.74 -9.65 -4.05
C LYS A 203 -10.00 -10.43 -3.68
N TRP A 204 -10.71 -9.94 -2.66
CA TRP A 204 -11.93 -10.53 -2.15
C TRP A 204 -12.70 -9.50 -1.36
N ASP A 205 -14.02 -9.54 -1.50
CA ASP A 205 -14.96 -8.78 -0.69
C ASP A 205 -16.05 -9.69 -0.12
N ASP A 206 -16.58 -9.32 1.03
CA ASP A 206 -17.74 -9.98 1.63
C ASP A 206 -18.57 -9.00 2.46
N PHE A 207 -19.83 -9.34 2.68
CA PHE A 207 -20.76 -8.57 3.50
C PHE A 207 -21.43 -9.48 4.54
N PRO A 208 -20.82 -9.62 5.74
CA PRO A 208 -21.37 -10.42 6.81
C PRO A 208 -22.72 -9.93 7.35
N TRP A 209 -23.66 -10.87 7.52
CA TRP A 209 -25.00 -10.61 8.07
C TRP A 209 -25.19 -11.05 9.53
N SER A 210 -24.20 -11.73 10.11
CA SER A 210 -24.19 -12.18 11.51
C SER A 210 -22.79 -12.12 12.09
N LEU A 211 -22.66 -12.20 13.42
CA LEU A 211 -21.35 -12.17 14.10
C LEU A 211 -20.52 -13.43 13.81
N THR A 212 -21.16 -14.60 13.72
CA THR A 212 -20.50 -15.84 13.27
C THR A 212 -19.97 -15.70 11.85
N HIS A 213 -20.79 -15.17 10.92
CA HIS A 213 -20.35 -14.90 9.55
C HIS A 213 -19.20 -13.89 9.55
N PHE A 214 -19.27 -12.82 10.35
CA PHE A 214 -18.19 -11.85 10.46
C PHE A 214 -16.86 -12.49 10.89
N ALA A 215 -16.87 -13.35 11.91
CA ALA A 215 -15.64 -14.02 12.36
C ALA A 215 -15.04 -14.92 11.27
N GLU A 216 -15.87 -15.67 10.55
CA GLU A 216 -15.42 -16.51 9.42
C GLU A 216 -14.86 -15.69 8.26
N SER A 217 -15.57 -14.62 7.87
CA SER A 217 -15.15 -13.71 6.82
C SER A 217 -13.89 -12.95 7.20
N ALA A 218 -13.75 -12.57 8.46
CA ALA A 218 -12.58 -11.85 8.93
C ALA A 218 -11.31 -12.70 8.84
N VAL A 219 -11.38 -13.95 9.31
CA VAL A 219 -10.28 -14.92 9.20
C VAL A 219 -9.98 -15.23 7.74
N ARG A 220 -11.02 -15.46 6.92
CA ARG A 220 -10.85 -15.73 5.49
C ARG A 220 -10.22 -14.56 4.74
N ALA A 221 -10.66 -13.34 4.99
CA ALA A 221 -10.07 -12.14 4.39
C ALA A 221 -8.59 -12.05 4.68
N TYR A 222 -8.17 -12.35 5.92
CA TYR A 222 -6.76 -12.30 6.30
C TYR A 222 -5.95 -13.35 5.53
N GLN A 223 -6.46 -14.59 5.45
CA GLN A 223 -5.84 -15.66 4.66
C GLN A 223 -5.71 -15.27 3.19
N VAL A 224 -6.80 -14.79 2.57
CA VAL A 224 -6.84 -14.44 1.15
C VAL A 224 -5.89 -13.27 0.85
N ALA A 225 -5.92 -12.22 1.66
CA ALA A 225 -5.06 -11.05 1.50
C ALA A 225 -3.57 -11.44 1.56
N MET A 226 -3.19 -12.29 2.52
CA MET A 226 -1.81 -12.71 2.76
C MET A 226 -1.30 -13.81 1.82
N THR A 227 -2.17 -14.42 1.01
CA THR A 227 -1.76 -15.42 0.03
C THR A 227 -1.17 -14.72 -1.21
N PRO A 228 0.01 -15.12 -1.74
CA PRO A 228 0.51 -14.58 -3.01
C PRO A 228 -0.38 -14.94 -4.22
N PRO A 229 -0.54 -14.03 -5.21
CA PRO A 229 -0.15 -12.64 -5.13
C PRO A 229 -1.09 -11.90 -4.16
N MET A 230 -0.49 -11.11 -3.27
CA MET A 230 -1.22 -10.39 -2.22
C MET A 230 -1.97 -9.20 -2.84
N ALA A 231 -3.10 -8.82 -2.26
CA ALA A 231 -3.88 -7.66 -2.70
C ALA A 231 -4.90 -7.25 -1.62
N PRO A 232 -5.48 -6.03 -1.72
CA PRO A 232 -6.44 -5.54 -0.73
C PRO A 232 -7.68 -6.43 -0.62
N VAL A 233 -8.31 -6.46 0.55
CA VAL A 233 -9.59 -7.14 0.80
C VAL A 233 -10.57 -6.18 1.48
N VAL A 234 -11.86 -6.40 1.30
CA VAL A 234 -12.93 -5.54 1.86
C VAL A 234 -13.95 -6.37 2.61
N ILE A 235 -14.22 -6.03 3.86
CA ILE A 235 -15.37 -6.57 4.59
C ILE A 235 -16.32 -5.40 4.87
N VAL A 236 -17.54 -5.52 4.36
CA VAL A 236 -18.59 -4.54 4.62
C VAL A 236 -19.27 -4.88 5.95
N LEU A 237 -19.41 -3.92 6.85
CA LEU A 237 -20.04 -4.11 8.16
C LEU A 237 -21.30 -3.26 8.28
N ASP A 238 -22.40 -3.89 8.66
CA ASP A 238 -23.63 -3.18 8.97
C ASP A 238 -23.55 -2.51 10.35
N GLY A 239 -24.07 -1.28 10.45
CA GLY A 239 -24.12 -0.53 11.71
C GLY A 239 -24.96 -1.21 12.80
N GLY A 240 -26.07 -1.86 12.44
CA GLY A 240 -26.90 -2.60 13.39
C GLY A 240 -26.18 -3.82 13.96
N LEU A 241 -25.43 -4.54 13.12
CA LEU A 241 -24.62 -5.69 13.58
C LEU A 241 -23.54 -5.28 14.59
N GLN A 242 -23.03 -4.05 14.50
CA GLN A 242 -22.05 -3.51 15.45
C GLN A 242 -22.71 -3.12 16.77
N GLU A 243 -23.83 -2.40 16.71
CA GLU A 243 -24.40 -1.69 17.86
C GLU A 243 -25.37 -2.53 18.69
N HIS A 244 -25.99 -3.57 18.11
CA HIS A 244 -26.94 -4.39 18.84
C HIS A 244 -26.26 -5.24 19.92
N PRO A 245 -26.93 -5.46 21.07
CA PRO A 245 -26.43 -6.33 22.11
C PRO A 245 -26.37 -7.78 21.60
N ILE A 246 -25.30 -8.48 21.97
CA ILE A 246 -25.16 -9.92 21.72
C ILE A 246 -26.14 -10.67 22.64
N PRO A 247 -27.08 -11.47 22.09
CA PRO A 247 -27.97 -12.29 22.90
C PRO A 247 -27.19 -13.24 23.81
N ARG A 248 -27.59 -13.36 25.08
CA ARG A 248 -26.92 -14.26 26.07
C ARG A 248 -26.89 -15.73 25.66
N SER A 249 -27.83 -16.15 24.81
CA SER A 249 -27.92 -17.49 24.24
C SER A 249 -26.91 -17.72 23.12
N GLU A 250 -26.38 -16.66 22.51
CA GLU A 250 -25.45 -16.78 21.41
C GLU A 250 -24.08 -17.29 21.90
N ARG A 251 -23.52 -18.23 21.16
CA ARG A 251 -22.23 -18.85 21.44
C ARG A 251 -21.34 -18.60 20.24
N LEU A 252 -20.60 -17.50 20.31
CA LEU A 252 -19.71 -17.06 19.25
C LEU A 252 -18.35 -17.75 19.40
N ALA A 253 -17.80 -18.18 18.27
CA ALA A 253 -16.47 -18.76 18.18
C ALA A 253 -15.69 -18.06 17.07
N ILE A 254 -14.40 -17.84 17.32
CA ILE A 254 -13.49 -17.28 16.34
C ILE A 254 -12.73 -18.44 15.69
N PRO A 255 -12.81 -18.64 14.36
CA PRO A 255 -12.03 -19.66 13.68
C PRO A 255 -10.52 -19.43 13.85
N ARG A 256 -9.76 -20.52 13.87
CA ARG A 256 -8.29 -20.43 13.92
C ARG A 256 -7.75 -19.92 12.58
N LEU A 257 -6.88 -18.92 12.64
CA LEU A 257 -6.11 -18.47 11.47
C LEU A 257 -5.06 -19.51 11.07
N SER A 258 -5.12 -19.98 9.83
CA SER A 258 -4.10 -20.83 9.20
C SER A 258 -3.71 -20.25 7.85
N LEU A 259 -2.47 -19.80 7.68
CA LEU A 259 -2.00 -19.22 6.42
C LEU A 259 -1.59 -20.32 5.43
N PRO A 260 -1.98 -20.23 4.14
CA PRO A 260 -1.54 -21.17 3.13
C PRO A 260 -0.05 -20.98 2.81
N VAL A 261 0.62 -22.09 2.52
CA VAL A 261 2.00 -22.07 2.02
C VAL A 261 1.96 -21.62 0.54
N PRO A 262 2.81 -20.67 0.12
CA PRO A 262 2.88 -20.25 -1.28
C PRO A 262 3.20 -21.42 -2.23
N PRO A 263 2.62 -21.45 -3.45
CA PRO A 263 2.88 -22.51 -4.40
C PRO A 263 4.32 -22.46 -4.90
N GLN A 264 5.02 -23.59 -4.90
CA GLN A 264 6.36 -23.73 -5.48
C GLN A 264 6.27 -24.16 -6.94
N GLY A 265 7.31 -23.84 -7.72
CA GLY A 265 7.43 -24.30 -9.10
C GLY A 265 7.42 -25.82 -9.21
N GLU A 266 6.78 -26.33 -10.27
CA GLU A 266 6.80 -27.76 -10.58
C GLU A 266 8.25 -28.23 -10.78
N ARG A 267 8.59 -29.38 -10.19
CA ARG A 267 9.96 -29.86 -10.08
C ARG A 267 10.66 -29.96 -11.43
N GLY A 268 10.02 -30.55 -12.44
CA GLY A 268 10.56 -30.67 -13.79
C GLY A 268 10.84 -29.32 -14.44
N ALA A 269 9.90 -28.36 -14.31
CA ALA A 269 10.09 -26.99 -14.79
C ALA A 269 11.25 -26.28 -14.08
N VAL A 270 11.37 -26.43 -12.75
CA VAL A 270 12.50 -25.88 -11.97
C VAL A 270 13.84 -26.49 -12.39
N GLU A 271 13.88 -27.81 -12.61
CA GLU A 271 15.08 -28.49 -13.11
C GLU A 271 15.46 -28.01 -14.51
N GLU A 272 14.49 -27.73 -15.38
CA GLU A 272 14.74 -27.20 -16.72
C GLU A 272 15.27 -25.76 -16.68
N ALA A 273 14.67 -24.89 -15.85
CA ALA A 273 15.19 -23.53 -15.61
C ALA A 273 16.64 -23.56 -15.09
N ALA A 274 16.95 -24.48 -14.16
CA ALA A 274 18.30 -24.67 -13.64
C ALA A 274 19.30 -25.07 -14.74
N LYS A 275 18.93 -25.98 -15.65
CA LYS A 275 19.79 -26.36 -16.79
C LYS A 275 20.07 -25.16 -17.70
N MET A 276 19.05 -24.38 -18.03
CA MET A 276 19.20 -23.18 -18.85
C MET A 276 20.18 -22.18 -18.20
N LEU A 277 19.98 -21.89 -16.90
CA LEU A 277 20.85 -20.99 -16.13
C LEU A 277 22.29 -21.49 -16.03
N VAL A 278 22.49 -22.78 -15.75
CA VAL A 278 23.83 -23.36 -15.61
C VAL A 278 24.57 -23.37 -16.95
N ALA A 279 23.89 -23.60 -18.08
CA ALA A 279 24.50 -23.59 -19.41
C ALA A 279 24.77 -22.18 -19.96
N ALA A 280 24.08 -21.16 -19.45
CA ALA A 280 24.15 -19.78 -19.91
C ALA A 280 25.56 -19.16 -19.78
N GLN A 281 25.98 -18.41 -20.79
CA GLN A 281 27.17 -17.58 -20.77
C GLN A 281 26.92 -16.25 -20.06
N TYR A 282 25.73 -15.65 -20.23
CA TYR A 282 25.34 -14.38 -19.61
C TYR A 282 23.91 -14.45 -19.04
N PRO A 283 23.68 -15.23 -17.97
CA PRO A 283 22.38 -15.27 -17.32
C PRO A 283 22.09 -13.96 -16.59
N VAL A 284 20.85 -13.46 -16.74
CA VAL A 284 20.33 -12.28 -16.04
C VAL A 284 19.09 -12.67 -15.23
N LEU A 285 19.11 -12.37 -13.94
CA LEU A 285 17.96 -12.46 -13.05
C LEU A 285 17.30 -11.09 -12.96
N VAL A 286 16.01 -10.99 -13.27
CA VAL A 286 15.24 -9.74 -13.20
C VAL A 286 14.17 -9.90 -12.12
N ALA A 287 14.38 -9.25 -10.98
CA ALA A 287 13.47 -9.32 -9.83
C ALA A 287 12.62 -8.05 -9.73
N ASP A 288 11.31 -8.22 -9.51
CA ASP A 288 10.37 -7.10 -9.36
C ASP A 288 9.67 -7.13 -7.99
N ARG A 289 8.69 -8.03 -7.80
CA ARG A 289 8.00 -8.19 -6.51
C ARG A 289 8.38 -9.49 -5.77
N MET A 290 9.60 -9.98 -6.00
CA MET A 290 10.03 -11.29 -5.53
C MET A 290 10.29 -11.33 -4.03
N ALA A 291 11.12 -10.42 -3.50
CA ALA A 291 11.49 -10.45 -2.08
C ALA A 291 10.32 -9.94 -1.22
N ARG A 292 9.48 -10.87 -0.75
CA ARG A 292 8.36 -10.61 0.16
C ARG A 292 8.83 -10.58 1.61
N THR A 293 9.89 -11.32 1.93
CA THR A 293 10.51 -11.37 3.25
C THR A 293 12.01 -11.06 3.18
N PRO A 294 12.67 -10.76 4.31
CA PRO A 294 14.13 -10.62 4.35
C PRO A 294 14.88 -11.87 3.81
N ASN A 295 14.28 -13.06 3.96
CA ASN A 295 14.85 -14.29 3.43
C ASN A 295 14.81 -14.34 1.89
N GLY A 296 13.81 -13.72 1.24
CA GLY A 296 13.76 -13.65 -0.22
C GLY A 296 14.96 -12.94 -0.84
N MET A 297 15.43 -11.85 -0.23
CA MET A 297 16.68 -11.19 -0.65
C MET A 297 17.89 -12.10 -0.45
N THR A 298 17.97 -12.80 0.70
CA THR A 298 19.06 -13.74 0.99
C THR A 298 19.13 -14.86 -0.05
N LEU A 299 17.99 -15.44 -0.41
CA LEU A 299 17.89 -16.48 -1.44
C LEU A 299 18.28 -15.97 -2.83
N LEU A 300 17.90 -14.74 -3.19
CA LEU A 300 18.31 -14.16 -4.48
C LEU A 300 19.82 -13.89 -4.53
N VAL A 301 20.41 -13.41 -3.42
CA VAL A 301 21.87 -13.27 -3.28
C VAL A 301 22.55 -14.63 -3.46
N GLU A 302 22.07 -15.66 -2.76
CA GLU A 302 22.62 -17.02 -2.87
C GLU A 302 22.53 -17.56 -4.31
N LEU A 303 21.39 -17.42 -4.99
CA LEU A 303 21.24 -17.85 -6.38
C LEU A 303 22.18 -17.06 -7.31
N ALA A 304 22.24 -15.74 -7.14
CA ALA A 304 23.08 -14.87 -7.94
C ALA A 304 24.56 -15.21 -7.76
N GLU A 305 25.03 -15.44 -6.53
CA GLU A 305 26.41 -15.82 -6.22
C GLU A 305 26.75 -17.24 -6.68
N THR A 306 25.81 -18.19 -6.53
CA THR A 306 25.99 -19.58 -7.01
C THR A 306 26.21 -19.61 -8.52
N LEU A 307 25.48 -18.76 -9.25
CA LEU A 307 25.63 -18.63 -10.70
C LEU A 307 26.67 -17.59 -11.09
N GLN A 308 27.12 -16.69 -10.21
CA GLN A 308 27.76 -15.43 -10.61
C GLN A 308 26.96 -14.73 -11.75
N ALA A 309 25.64 -14.61 -11.56
CA ALA A 309 24.71 -14.06 -12.54
C ALA A 309 24.46 -12.56 -12.32
N ALA A 310 24.17 -11.83 -13.39
CA ALA A 310 23.76 -10.44 -13.29
C ALA A 310 22.36 -10.33 -12.67
N VAL A 311 22.16 -9.38 -11.76
CA VAL A 311 20.86 -9.11 -11.16
C VAL A 311 20.38 -7.70 -11.51
N ILE A 312 19.14 -7.60 -11.98
CA ILE A 312 18.42 -6.35 -12.19
C ILE A 312 17.25 -6.34 -11.22
N ASP A 313 17.23 -5.35 -10.34
CA ASP A 313 16.08 -5.09 -9.49
C ASP A 313 15.19 -4.03 -10.20
N GLN A 314 13.88 -4.24 -10.28
CA GLN A 314 12.94 -3.27 -10.84
C GLN A 314 12.57 -2.19 -9.82
N GLY A 315 12.78 -2.43 -8.52
CA GLY A 315 12.56 -1.47 -7.45
C GLY A 315 11.15 -1.44 -6.86
N SER A 316 10.26 -2.37 -7.24
CA SER A 316 8.94 -2.52 -6.57
C SER A 316 9.08 -3.13 -5.16
N ARG A 317 10.15 -3.87 -4.91
CA ARG A 317 10.60 -4.33 -3.59
C ARG A 317 12.09 -4.03 -3.45
N MET A 318 12.62 -4.19 -2.25
CA MET A 318 14.06 -4.25 -2.04
C MET A 318 14.53 -5.68 -2.32
N ASN A 319 14.76 -6.00 -3.61
CA ASN A 319 15.06 -7.38 -3.99
C ASN A 319 16.55 -7.71 -3.84
N PHE A 320 17.44 -6.75 -4.05
CA PHE A 320 18.87 -7.01 -4.15
C PHE A 320 19.72 -5.83 -3.67
N PRO A 321 20.78 -6.04 -2.84
CA PRO A 321 21.55 -4.94 -2.27
C PRO A 321 22.14 -4.02 -3.36
N SER A 322 22.04 -2.70 -3.15
CA SER A 322 22.33 -1.73 -4.23
C SER A 322 23.80 -1.72 -4.65
N ARG A 323 24.71 -2.09 -3.73
CA ARG A 323 26.16 -2.11 -3.94
C ARG A 323 26.74 -3.51 -4.17
N HIS A 324 25.89 -4.53 -4.27
CA HIS A 324 26.37 -5.89 -4.52
C HIS A 324 27.11 -5.96 -5.87
N PRO A 325 28.27 -6.65 -5.97
CA PRO A 325 29.05 -6.70 -7.22
C PRO A 325 28.29 -7.24 -8.43
N LEU A 326 27.30 -8.10 -8.19
CA LEU A 326 26.44 -8.68 -9.22
C LEU A 326 25.21 -7.81 -9.56
N ASN A 327 25.01 -6.67 -8.88
CA ASN A 327 23.93 -5.75 -9.19
C ASN A 327 24.26 -4.96 -10.47
N GLN A 328 23.44 -5.15 -11.49
CA GLN A 328 23.56 -4.55 -12.82
C GLN A 328 22.42 -3.57 -13.13
N THR A 329 21.64 -3.18 -12.13
CA THR A 329 20.46 -2.30 -12.28
C THR A 329 20.79 -0.99 -13.02
N LEU A 330 21.91 -0.33 -12.72
CA LEU A 330 22.31 0.92 -13.37
C LEU A 330 22.58 0.78 -14.87
N ARG A 331 22.77 -0.46 -15.34
CA ARG A 331 23.00 -0.82 -16.74
C ARG A 331 22.04 -1.90 -17.21
N ALA A 332 20.82 -1.93 -16.64
CA ALA A 332 19.82 -2.95 -16.90
C ALA A 332 19.61 -3.23 -18.40
N ARG A 333 19.51 -2.17 -19.23
CA ARG A 333 19.34 -2.32 -20.69
C ARG A 333 20.52 -3.01 -21.36
N ALA A 334 21.76 -2.71 -20.96
CA ALA A 334 22.95 -3.36 -21.51
C ALA A 334 23.02 -4.83 -21.08
N ALA A 335 22.77 -5.12 -19.80
CA ALA A 335 22.72 -6.49 -19.29
C ALA A 335 21.66 -7.34 -20.01
N VAL A 336 20.46 -6.79 -20.23
CA VAL A 336 19.40 -7.47 -21.02
C VAL A 336 19.82 -7.70 -22.47
N ALA A 337 20.51 -6.76 -23.11
CA ALA A 337 20.98 -6.90 -24.49
C ALA A 337 22.11 -7.93 -24.64
N GLU A 338 22.91 -8.13 -23.60
CA GLU A 338 24.02 -9.10 -23.54
C GLU A 338 23.55 -10.51 -23.14
N ALA A 339 22.37 -10.63 -22.54
CA ALA A 339 21.86 -11.89 -21.99
C ALA A 339 21.59 -12.96 -23.05
N ASP A 340 21.89 -14.21 -22.71
CA ASP A 340 21.43 -15.41 -23.43
C ASP A 340 20.34 -16.18 -22.68
N VAL A 341 20.22 -15.98 -21.37
CA VAL A 341 19.07 -16.43 -20.56
C VAL A 341 18.62 -15.29 -19.65
N ILE A 342 17.32 -15.00 -19.63
CA ILE A 342 16.70 -14.02 -18.74
C ILE A 342 15.64 -14.73 -17.92
N VAL A 343 15.71 -14.61 -16.60
CA VAL A 343 14.70 -15.13 -15.67
C VAL A 343 13.99 -13.97 -14.98
N GLY A 344 12.70 -13.80 -15.26
CA GLY A 344 11.82 -12.86 -14.56
C GLY A 344 11.26 -13.48 -13.29
N LEU A 345 11.46 -12.81 -12.15
CA LEU A 345 10.99 -13.22 -10.82
C LEU A 345 9.93 -12.24 -10.31
N GLU A 346 8.67 -12.69 -10.28
CA GLU A 346 7.47 -11.86 -10.03
C GLU A 346 7.44 -10.58 -10.89
N LEU A 347 7.93 -10.68 -12.14
CA LEU A 347 8.13 -9.56 -13.06
C LEU A 347 6.82 -9.14 -13.73
N ALA A 348 6.28 -7.97 -13.36
CA ALA A 348 5.00 -7.52 -13.94
C ALA A 348 5.11 -7.08 -15.40
N ASP A 349 6.26 -6.57 -15.84
CA ASP A 349 6.47 -6.12 -17.22
C ASP A 349 7.64 -6.82 -17.89
N TYR A 350 7.41 -8.08 -18.20
CA TYR A 350 8.38 -8.86 -18.94
C TYR A 350 8.63 -8.23 -20.31
N TRP A 351 7.57 -7.88 -21.04
CA TRP A 351 7.69 -7.31 -22.38
C TRP A 351 8.52 -6.02 -22.38
N GLY A 352 8.24 -5.07 -21.48
CA GLY A 352 8.96 -3.80 -21.37
C GLY A 352 10.41 -3.94 -20.89
N THR A 353 10.75 -5.06 -20.24
CA THR A 353 12.12 -5.40 -19.87
C THR A 353 12.94 -5.79 -21.11
N VAL A 354 12.41 -6.67 -21.95
CA VAL A 354 13.15 -7.23 -23.10
C VAL A 354 12.90 -6.50 -24.43
N ASN A 355 11.99 -5.53 -24.44
CA ASN A 355 11.69 -4.66 -25.57
C ASN A 355 11.74 -3.18 -25.15
N ALA A 356 11.80 -2.30 -26.14
CA ALA A 356 11.66 -0.87 -25.99
C ALA A 356 10.51 -0.36 -26.86
N LEU A 357 9.70 0.52 -26.30
CA LEU A 357 8.72 1.32 -27.03
C LEU A 357 9.30 2.72 -27.21
N ARG A 358 9.36 3.19 -28.46
CA ARG A 358 9.65 4.58 -28.79
C ARG A 358 8.32 5.31 -28.94
N ASP A 359 7.99 6.16 -27.97
CA ASP A 359 6.77 6.98 -27.96
C ASP A 359 7.04 8.34 -28.62
N GLN A 360 7.23 8.33 -29.94
CA GLN A 360 7.27 9.53 -30.78
C GLN A 360 6.04 9.57 -31.69
N LEU A 361 5.97 10.52 -32.64
CA LEU A 361 4.85 10.71 -33.57
C LEU A 361 4.37 9.38 -34.21
N HIS A 362 5.30 8.46 -34.45
CA HIS A 362 5.01 7.06 -34.74
C HIS A 362 5.57 6.16 -33.63
N ARG A 363 4.66 5.48 -32.93
CA ARG A 363 5.03 4.44 -31.98
C ARG A 363 5.70 3.29 -32.71
N SER A 364 6.90 2.95 -32.28
CA SER A 364 7.65 1.80 -32.81
C SER A 364 8.21 0.98 -31.67
N THR A 365 8.31 -0.33 -31.89
CA THR A 365 8.84 -1.27 -30.90
C THR A 365 10.10 -1.93 -31.43
N ARG A 366 11.10 -2.08 -30.57
CA ARG A 366 12.34 -2.77 -30.88
C ARG A 366 12.69 -3.74 -29.75
N ARG A 367 13.09 -4.96 -30.10
CA ARG A 367 13.63 -5.91 -29.12
C ARG A 367 14.99 -5.43 -28.62
N VAL A 368 15.18 -5.45 -27.30
CA VAL A 368 16.45 -5.12 -26.63
C VAL A 368 17.26 -6.40 -26.39
N ALA A 369 16.60 -7.47 -25.93
CA ALA A 369 17.25 -8.76 -25.75
C ALA A 369 17.71 -9.38 -27.08
N LYS A 370 18.70 -10.27 -27.03
CA LYS A 370 19.15 -11.01 -28.23
C LYS A 370 18.00 -11.82 -28.82
N PRO A 371 17.93 -11.97 -30.16
CA PRO A 371 16.94 -12.85 -30.79
C PRO A 371 16.93 -14.27 -30.23
N THR A 372 18.11 -14.79 -29.88
CA THR A 372 18.36 -16.14 -29.35
C THR A 372 18.26 -16.23 -27.82
N ALA A 373 17.98 -15.14 -27.11
CA ALA A 373 17.89 -15.18 -25.65
C ALA A 373 16.66 -16.00 -25.20
N ARG A 374 16.89 -16.97 -24.31
CA ARG A 374 15.85 -17.79 -23.68
C ARG A 374 15.21 -17.01 -22.53
N LEU A 375 13.89 -17.02 -22.44
CA LEU A 375 13.13 -16.27 -21.45
C LEU A 375 12.38 -17.23 -20.52
N VAL A 376 12.52 -17.03 -19.21
CA VAL A 376 11.85 -17.83 -18.18
C VAL A 376 11.06 -16.90 -17.25
N SER A 377 9.79 -17.20 -17.02
CA SER A 377 8.95 -16.49 -16.05
C SER A 377 8.68 -17.37 -14.83
N ILE A 378 8.90 -16.86 -13.62
CA ILE A 378 8.45 -17.47 -12.37
C ILE A 378 7.61 -16.42 -11.64
N THR A 379 6.29 -16.60 -11.62
CA THR A 379 5.37 -15.59 -11.09
C THR A 379 4.05 -16.18 -10.62
N THR A 380 3.53 -15.62 -9.52
CA THR A 380 2.15 -15.88 -9.08
C THR A 380 1.12 -15.06 -9.86
N GLY A 381 1.57 -14.07 -10.64
CA GLY A 381 0.71 -13.23 -11.47
C GLY A 381 -0.11 -14.01 -12.49
N ASP A 382 0.40 -15.14 -13.00
CA ASP A 382 -0.31 -15.99 -13.96
C ASP A 382 -1.53 -16.68 -13.33
N LEU A 383 -1.57 -16.79 -11.99
CA LEU A 383 -2.69 -17.33 -11.22
C LEU A 383 -3.70 -16.25 -10.81
N TYR A 384 -3.43 -14.98 -11.13
CA TYR A 384 -4.20 -13.83 -10.67
C TYR A 384 -4.34 -12.78 -11.76
N ILE A 385 -5.49 -12.79 -12.43
CA ILE A 385 -5.85 -11.79 -13.44
C ILE A 385 -7.23 -11.22 -13.14
N ARG A 386 -7.35 -9.90 -13.19
CA ARG A 386 -8.63 -9.19 -13.09
C ARG A 386 -9.10 -8.79 -14.49
N ALA A 387 -10.39 -8.98 -14.77
CA ALA A 387 -10.93 -8.78 -16.11
C ALA A 387 -11.03 -7.30 -16.53
N ASN A 388 -11.25 -6.40 -15.58
CA ASN A 388 -11.49 -4.98 -15.88
C ASN A 388 -10.19 -4.17 -16.07
N TYR A 389 -9.11 -4.53 -15.36
CA TYR A 389 -7.84 -3.79 -15.41
C TYR A 389 -6.75 -4.56 -16.14
N GLN A 390 -6.00 -3.86 -16.99
CA GLN A 390 -4.94 -4.45 -17.82
C GLN A 390 -3.59 -4.53 -17.10
N ASP A 391 -3.60 -4.99 -15.84
CA ASP A 391 -2.36 -5.15 -15.04
C ASP A 391 -1.47 -6.31 -15.50
N PHE A 392 -2.00 -7.17 -16.38
CA PHE A 392 -1.28 -8.23 -17.10
C PHE A 392 -0.35 -7.71 -18.22
N ARG A 393 -0.40 -6.40 -18.53
CA ARG A 393 0.45 -5.70 -19.51
C ARG A 393 0.46 -6.37 -20.89
N ARG A 394 1.48 -6.07 -21.71
CA ARG A 394 1.66 -6.70 -23.01
C ARG A 394 2.22 -8.11 -22.83
N LEU A 395 1.57 -9.10 -23.43
CA LEU A 395 2.04 -10.48 -23.42
C LEU A 395 3.45 -10.58 -24.01
N GLN A 396 4.33 -11.23 -23.27
CA GLN A 396 5.66 -11.62 -23.72
C GLN A 396 5.69 -13.13 -23.92
N GLU A 397 6.08 -13.57 -25.11
CA GLU A 397 6.39 -14.97 -25.36
C GLU A 397 7.61 -15.37 -24.53
N VAL A 398 7.51 -16.48 -23.78
CA VAL A 398 8.59 -17.03 -22.97
C VAL A 398 8.80 -18.50 -23.30
N ASP A 399 10.04 -18.98 -23.17
CA ASP A 399 10.40 -20.37 -23.41
C ASP A 399 9.93 -21.32 -22.29
N LEU A 400 9.80 -20.78 -21.08
CA LEU A 400 9.33 -21.51 -19.90
C LEU A 400 8.56 -20.58 -18.97
N ALA A 401 7.30 -20.90 -18.71
CA ALA A 401 6.47 -20.21 -17.72
C ALA A 401 6.21 -21.13 -16.52
N ILE A 402 6.52 -20.67 -15.32
CA ILE A 402 6.30 -21.38 -14.06
C ILE A 402 5.35 -20.53 -13.21
N ALA A 403 4.07 -20.93 -13.18
CA ALA A 403 3.04 -20.27 -12.39
C ALA A 403 3.19 -20.63 -10.90
N ALA A 404 4.10 -19.94 -10.21
CA ALA A 404 4.49 -20.21 -8.83
C ALA A 404 5.08 -18.97 -8.16
N ASP A 405 5.13 -18.98 -6.82
CA ASP A 405 5.81 -17.96 -6.02
C ASP A 405 7.32 -18.07 -6.20
N ALA A 406 7.94 -16.99 -6.68
CA ALA A 406 9.36 -16.98 -6.97
C ALA A 406 10.19 -17.22 -5.70
N GLU A 407 9.91 -16.54 -4.59
CA GLU A 407 10.63 -16.71 -3.32
C GLU A 407 10.56 -18.16 -2.82
N ALA A 408 9.37 -18.78 -2.84
CA ALA A 408 9.19 -20.17 -2.44
C ALA A 408 9.85 -21.17 -3.40
N THR A 409 10.08 -20.78 -4.65
CA THR A 409 10.72 -21.62 -5.69
C THR A 409 12.25 -21.55 -5.63
N LEU A 410 12.83 -20.45 -5.13
CA LEU A 410 14.29 -20.26 -5.11
C LEU A 410 15.08 -21.39 -4.44
N PRO A 411 14.69 -21.96 -3.28
CA PRO A 411 15.47 -23.04 -2.65
C PRO A 411 15.66 -24.25 -3.57
N ALA A 412 14.58 -24.72 -4.21
CA ALA A 412 14.64 -25.85 -5.13
C ALA A 412 15.46 -25.52 -6.39
N LEU A 413 15.36 -24.28 -6.89
CA LEU A 413 16.15 -23.81 -8.02
C LEU A 413 17.64 -23.74 -7.69
N ILE A 414 18.00 -23.21 -6.52
CA ILE A 414 19.38 -23.12 -6.03
C ILE A 414 19.97 -24.53 -5.90
N ASP A 415 19.25 -25.47 -5.29
CA ASP A 415 19.71 -26.85 -5.15
C ASP A 415 19.93 -27.54 -6.50
N ALA A 416 19.01 -27.33 -7.45
CA ALA A 416 19.15 -27.86 -8.80
C ALA A 416 20.36 -27.24 -9.52
N VAL A 417 20.58 -25.93 -9.40
CA VAL A 417 21.74 -25.24 -9.96
C VAL A 417 23.05 -25.78 -9.36
N LYS A 418 23.14 -25.88 -8.03
CA LYS A 418 24.35 -26.40 -7.34
C LYS A 418 24.70 -27.81 -7.78
N ARG A 419 23.68 -28.67 -7.96
CA ARG A 419 23.84 -30.04 -8.44
C ARG A 419 24.35 -30.10 -9.88
N LEU A 420 23.89 -29.20 -10.74
CA LEU A 420 24.27 -29.16 -12.16
C LEU A 420 25.57 -28.39 -12.43
N ALA A 421 26.02 -27.54 -11.51
CA ALA A 421 27.22 -26.72 -11.65
C ALA A 421 28.52 -27.56 -11.49
N THR A 422 28.99 -28.13 -12.61
CA THR A 422 30.28 -28.83 -12.71
C THR A 422 31.48 -27.89 -12.47
N ALA A 423 32.66 -28.45 -12.21
CA ALA A 423 33.88 -27.66 -11.99
C ALA A 423 34.21 -26.73 -13.17
N ASP A 424 34.04 -27.21 -14.41
CA ASP A 424 34.29 -26.39 -15.60
C ASP A 424 33.30 -25.22 -15.71
N ARG A 425 32.03 -25.44 -15.37
CA ARG A 425 31.02 -24.37 -15.33
C ARG A 425 31.35 -23.34 -14.25
N ARG A 426 31.80 -23.78 -13.07
CA ARG A 426 32.18 -22.86 -11.98
C ARG A 426 33.32 -21.91 -12.38
N ARG A 427 34.31 -22.37 -13.17
CA ARG A 427 35.36 -21.48 -13.71
C ARG A 427 34.78 -20.39 -14.60
N VAL A 428 33.86 -20.74 -15.50
CA VAL A 428 33.14 -19.76 -16.34
C VAL A 428 32.34 -18.78 -15.48
N PHE A 429 31.74 -19.25 -14.39
CA PHE A 429 30.98 -18.41 -13.47
C PHE A 429 31.90 -17.39 -12.79
N GLU A 430 33.04 -17.83 -12.26
CA GLU A 430 34.03 -16.96 -11.60
C GLU A 430 34.54 -15.85 -12.54
N GLU A 431 34.93 -16.19 -13.77
CA GLU A 431 35.36 -15.22 -14.78
C GLU A 431 34.26 -14.19 -15.08
N ARG A 432 33.02 -14.66 -15.28
CA ARG A 432 31.85 -13.78 -15.47
C ARG A 432 31.62 -12.88 -14.26
N GLY A 433 31.66 -13.44 -13.05
CA GLY A 433 31.44 -12.71 -11.81
C GLY A 433 32.43 -11.58 -11.62
N ALA A 434 33.71 -11.82 -11.92
CA ALA A 434 34.75 -10.79 -11.89
C ALA A 434 34.47 -9.65 -12.88
N ALA A 435 34.05 -9.98 -14.11
CA ALA A 435 33.69 -9.00 -15.13
C ALA A 435 32.45 -8.17 -14.74
N LEU A 436 31.41 -8.82 -14.20
CA LEU A 436 30.21 -8.15 -13.68
C LEU A 436 30.54 -7.21 -12.51
N ALA A 437 31.41 -7.65 -11.60
CA ALA A 437 31.85 -6.85 -10.46
C ALA A 437 32.62 -5.59 -10.90
N GLN A 438 33.55 -5.72 -11.85
CA GLN A 438 34.27 -4.58 -12.42
C GLN A 438 33.29 -3.58 -13.06
N THR A 439 32.37 -4.11 -13.84
CA THR A 439 31.32 -3.35 -14.51
C THR A 439 30.42 -2.61 -13.52
N SER A 440 29.99 -3.25 -12.44
CA SER A 440 29.12 -2.64 -11.41
C SER A 440 29.84 -1.49 -10.70
N ARG A 441 31.13 -1.70 -10.35
CA ARG A 441 31.99 -0.63 -9.79
C ARG A 441 32.10 0.56 -10.73
N ALA A 442 32.38 0.32 -12.01
CA ALA A 442 32.49 1.40 -13.00
C ALA A 442 31.18 2.19 -13.15
N ALA A 443 30.03 1.51 -13.14
CA ALA A 443 28.73 2.18 -13.19
C ALA A 443 28.47 3.04 -11.94
N GLY A 444 28.84 2.55 -10.75
CA GLY A 444 28.73 3.30 -9.50
C GLY A 444 29.66 4.52 -9.46
N GLU A 445 30.89 4.40 -9.97
CA GLU A 445 31.82 5.52 -10.12
C GLU A 445 31.29 6.57 -11.10
N ALA A 446 30.81 6.14 -12.27
CA ALA A 446 30.19 7.03 -13.25
C ALA A 446 28.99 7.77 -12.65
N ALA A 447 28.17 7.11 -11.83
CA ALA A 447 27.05 7.75 -11.16
C ALA A 447 27.51 8.81 -10.13
N ARG A 448 28.60 8.57 -9.40
CA ARG A 448 29.19 9.56 -8.48
C ARG A 448 29.73 10.77 -9.23
N VAL A 449 30.43 10.56 -10.34
CA VAL A 449 30.93 11.64 -11.21
C VAL A 449 29.76 12.43 -11.81
N ALA A 450 28.71 11.75 -12.28
CA ALA A 450 27.53 12.43 -12.79
C ALA A 450 26.84 13.30 -11.72
N ALA A 451 26.87 12.87 -10.45
CA ALA A 451 26.30 13.63 -9.35
C ALA A 451 27.05 14.94 -9.06
N THR A 452 28.32 15.08 -9.45
CA THR A 452 29.10 16.32 -9.25
C THR A 452 28.81 17.39 -10.30
N TYR A 453 28.06 17.07 -11.36
CA TYR A 453 27.72 18.06 -12.38
C TYR A 453 26.83 19.16 -11.78
N ALA A 454 27.21 20.42 -12.04
CA ALA A 454 26.51 21.60 -11.52
C ALA A 454 26.35 21.60 -9.98
N TRP A 455 27.35 21.09 -9.25
CA TRP A 455 27.31 20.96 -7.79
C TRP A 455 27.02 22.29 -7.06
N GLU A 456 27.61 23.39 -7.53
CA GLU A 456 27.43 24.73 -6.97
C GLU A 456 26.28 25.54 -7.61
N ALA A 457 25.43 24.89 -8.41
CA ALA A 457 24.30 25.58 -9.05
C ALA A 457 23.24 26.02 -8.02
N SER A 458 22.56 27.13 -8.36
CA SER A 458 21.36 27.62 -7.69
C SER A 458 20.25 27.82 -8.73
N PRO A 459 19.12 27.10 -8.62
CA PRO A 459 18.72 26.17 -7.56
C PRO A 459 19.60 24.89 -7.47
N VAL A 460 19.66 24.28 -6.28
CA VAL A 460 20.44 23.06 -6.02
C VAL A 460 19.96 21.88 -6.89
N THR A 461 20.90 21.06 -7.37
CA THR A 461 20.54 19.85 -8.11
C THR A 461 20.03 18.76 -7.17
N VAL A 462 19.11 17.91 -7.67
CA VAL A 462 18.62 16.74 -6.92
C VAL A 462 19.77 15.76 -6.60
N ALA A 463 20.79 15.72 -7.46
CA ALA A 463 21.97 14.87 -7.26
C ALA A 463 22.77 15.29 -6.02
N ARG A 464 23.06 16.58 -5.89
CA ARG A 464 23.72 17.14 -4.71
C ARG A 464 22.86 16.94 -3.46
N LEU A 465 21.57 17.26 -3.53
CA LEU A 465 20.66 17.07 -2.41
C LEU A 465 20.67 15.62 -1.89
N SER A 466 20.61 14.64 -2.80
CA SER A 466 20.64 13.22 -2.46
C SER A 466 21.98 12.80 -1.84
N ALA A 467 23.10 13.27 -2.39
CA ALA A 467 24.44 12.96 -1.89
C ALA A 467 24.70 13.55 -0.49
N GLU A 468 24.31 14.81 -0.28
CA GLU A 468 24.46 15.51 1.01
C GLU A 468 23.56 14.88 2.07
N LEU A 469 22.31 14.55 1.73
CA LEU A 469 21.40 13.85 2.64
C LEU A 469 21.98 12.50 3.06
N TRP A 470 22.53 11.73 2.13
CA TRP A 470 23.20 10.45 2.44
C TRP A 470 24.35 10.62 3.42
N ALA A 471 25.17 11.67 3.25
CA ALA A 471 26.27 11.93 4.14
C ALA A 471 25.83 12.16 5.59
N GLN A 472 24.61 12.68 5.80
CA GLN A 472 24.02 12.90 7.12
C GLN A 472 23.36 11.65 7.71
N VAL A 473 22.74 10.79 6.90
CA VAL A 473 21.89 9.69 7.41
C VAL A 473 22.52 8.30 7.34
N LYS A 474 23.63 8.11 6.60
CA LYS A 474 24.23 6.78 6.34
C LYS A 474 24.63 5.96 7.56
N THR A 475 24.76 6.59 8.74
CA THR A 475 25.12 5.94 10.01
C THR A 475 23.92 5.70 10.92
N GLU A 476 22.75 6.22 10.55
CA GLU A 476 21.52 6.09 11.31
C GLU A 476 20.73 4.85 10.87
N ASP A 477 19.71 4.48 11.66
CA ASP A 477 18.66 3.59 11.21
C ASP A 477 17.61 4.40 10.45
N TRP A 478 17.52 4.21 9.13
CA TRP A 478 16.71 5.04 8.25
C TRP A 478 15.88 4.19 7.29
N SER A 479 14.74 4.74 6.89
CA SER A 479 13.92 4.24 5.80
C SER A 479 13.64 5.37 4.82
N LEU A 480 13.83 5.11 3.53
CA LEU A 480 13.54 6.08 2.48
C LEU A 480 12.13 5.88 1.94
N VAL A 481 11.24 6.82 2.25
CA VAL A 481 9.90 6.90 1.65
C VAL A 481 9.92 7.98 0.57
N SER A 482 9.91 7.57 -0.71
CA SER A 482 9.98 8.51 -1.82
C SER A 482 9.36 7.95 -3.09
N SER A 483 8.64 8.79 -3.84
CA SER A 483 8.20 8.50 -5.21
C SER A 483 9.36 8.58 -6.22
N TYR A 484 10.49 9.17 -5.86
CA TYR A 484 11.69 9.30 -6.70
C TYR A 484 12.56 8.03 -6.73
N TYR A 485 12.11 6.95 -6.08
CA TYR A 485 12.82 5.67 -6.07
C TYR A 485 12.63 4.87 -7.38
N SER A 486 11.54 5.08 -8.14
CA SER A 486 11.06 4.08 -9.10
C SER A 486 10.97 4.46 -10.59
N ASN A 487 11.10 5.72 -11.06
CA ASN A 487 11.05 5.92 -12.53
C ASN A 487 11.48 7.27 -13.14
N ASP A 488 12.07 8.19 -12.39
CA ASP A 488 12.52 9.45 -12.99
C ASP A 488 14.01 9.40 -13.39
N GLN A 489 14.41 10.30 -14.29
CA GLN A 489 15.80 10.38 -14.75
C GLN A 489 16.80 10.67 -13.62
N THR A 490 16.31 11.09 -12.44
CA THR A 490 17.15 11.45 -11.31
C THR A 490 17.53 10.24 -10.46
N ASN A 491 16.59 9.45 -9.92
CA ASN A 491 16.78 8.24 -9.06
C ASN A 491 18.12 8.18 -8.30
N TRP A 492 18.53 9.30 -7.71
CA TRP A 492 19.86 9.48 -7.14
C TRP A 492 20.09 8.64 -5.89
N PRO A 493 19.10 8.45 -4.99
CA PRO A 493 19.29 7.56 -3.84
C PRO A 493 19.75 6.18 -4.27
N ARG A 494 19.10 5.55 -5.25
CA ARG A 494 19.46 4.21 -5.74
C ARG A 494 20.85 4.13 -6.37
N ARG A 495 21.35 5.24 -6.91
CA ARG A 495 22.68 5.36 -7.51
C ARG A 495 23.78 5.60 -6.48
N LEU A 496 23.48 6.32 -5.40
CA LEU A 496 24.50 6.87 -4.49
C LEU A 496 24.49 6.20 -3.11
N TRP A 497 23.31 5.82 -2.61
CA TRP A 497 23.12 5.30 -1.26
C TRP A 497 23.41 3.80 -1.22
N ASN A 498 23.61 3.28 -0.01
CA ASN A 498 23.76 1.84 0.22
C ASN A 498 22.46 1.31 0.79
N PHE A 499 21.72 0.51 0.02
CA PHE A 499 20.50 -0.17 0.44
C PHE A 499 20.78 -1.66 0.64
#